data_AF-A0AAW4HIC4-F1
#
_entry.id   AF-A0AAW4HIC4-F1
#
_cell.length_a   1.000
_cell.length_b   1.000
_cell.length_c   1.000
_cell.angle_alpha   90.00
_cell.angle_beta   90.00
_cell.angle_gamma   90.00
#
_symmetry.space_group_name_H-M   'P 1'
#
loop_
_entity.id
_entity.type
_entity.pdbx_description
1 polymer ?
#
loop_
_entity_poly.entity_id
_entity_poly.type
_entity_poly.pdbx_seq_one_letter_code
_entity_poly.pdbx_strand_id
1 'polypeptide(L)'
;SITASQVPTAMILPAAGMIFGLLLAVLFSYRKPREYQETELTVVQQESSSINKQHIAIAGVGIVAALAVQLLTGSMIIGALAGF
;
A
#
# COMPACT_ATOMS: atom_id res chain seq x y z
N SER A 1 23.72 -2.48 20.02
CA SER A 1 22.45 -1.72 20.05
C SER A 1 22.31 -0.99 18.74
N ILE A 2 21.23 -1.23 17.99
CA ILE A 2 20.94 -0.45 16.77
C ILE A 2 20.41 0.89 17.27
N THR A 3 21.20 1.95 17.16
CA THR A 3 20.79 3.28 17.58
C THR A 3 19.70 3.75 16.62
N ALA A 4 18.57 4.24 17.14
CA ALA A 4 17.44 4.72 16.34
C ALA A 4 17.82 5.80 15.30
N SER A 5 19.00 6.41 15.44
CA SER A 5 19.60 7.35 14.50
C SER A 5 20.12 6.72 13.19
N GLN A 6 20.27 5.40 13.09
CA GLN A 6 20.74 4.73 11.86
C GLN A 6 19.61 4.37 10.90
N VAL A 7 18.38 4.27 11.41
CA VAL A 7 17.18 3.95 10.60
C VAL A 7 16.89 5.06 9.59
N PRO A 8 16.89 6.36 9.95
CA PRO A 8 16.71 7.44 8.98
C PRO A 8 17.77 7.42 7.87
N THR A 9 19.03 7.13 8.20
CA THR A 9 20.12 7.05 7.22
C THR A 9 19.93 5.90 6.24
N ALA A 10 19.49 4.73 6.72
CA ALA A 10 19.19 3.58 5.85
C ALA A 10 17.98 3.83 4.94
N MET A 11 17.02 4.67 5.36
CA MET A 11 15.83 5.03 4.59
C MET A 11 16.09 6.06 3.47
N ILE A 12 17.27 6.69 3.41
CA ILE A 12 17.61 7.63 2.35
C ILE A 12 17.59 6.95 0.97
N LEU A 13 18.09 5.72 0.88
CA LEU A 13 18.14 4.97 -0.38
C LEU A 13 16.74 4.71 -0.97
N PRO A 14 15.78 4.11 -0.23
CA PRO A 14 14.42 3.97 -0.73
C PRO A 14 13.69 5.32 -0.92
N ALA A 15 13.92 6.31 -0.05
CA ALA A 15 13.31 7.63 -0.19
C ALA A 15 13.73 8.34 -1.49
N ALA A 16 15.02 8.29 -1.84
CA ALA A 16 15.54 8.82 -3.09
C ALA A 16 14.90 8.12 -4.31
N GLY A 17 14.72 6.79 -4.24
CA GLY A 17 14.04 6.02 -5.29
C GLY A 17 12.59 6.44 -5.50
N MET A 18 11.84 6.72 -4.42
CA MET A 18 10.46 7.21 -4.50
C MET A 18 10.38 8.60 -5.16
N ILE A 19 11.27 9.52 -4.79
CA ILE A 19 11.33 10.86 -5.38
C ILE A 19 11.66 10.75 -6.88
N PHE A 20 12.67 9.97 -7.23
CA PHE A 20 13.08 9.78 -8.61
C PHE A 20 11.99 9.12 -9.45
N GLY A 21 11.32 8.10 -8.92
CA GLY A 21 10.19 7.42 -9.56
C GLY A 21 9.01 8.36 -9.80
N LEU A 22 8.70 9.23 -8.83
CA LEU A 22 7.64 10.24 -8.97
C LEU A 22 8.01 11.26 -10.04
N LEU A 23 9.24 11.77 -10.04
CA LEU A 23 9.70 12.72 -11.06
C LEU A 23 9.63 12.10 -12.46
N LEU A 24 10.09 10.86 -12.63
CA LEU A 24 10.02 10.15 -13.91
C LEU A 24 8.57 9.89 -14.33
N ALA A 25 7.70 9.52 -13.38
CA ALA A 25 6.29 9.35 -13.65
C ALA A 25 5.67 10.65 -14.15
N VAL A 26 5.81 11.75 -13.40
CA VAL A 26 5.21 13.05 -13.75
C VAL A 26 5.76 13.59 -15.07
N LEU A 27 7.09 13.56 -15.25
CA LEU A 27 7.75 14.17 -16.41
C LEU A 27 7.63 13.34 -17.69
N PHE A 28 7.58 12.02 -17.58
CA PHE A 28 7.59 11.11 -18.74
C PHE A 28 6.28 10.31 -18.89
N SER A 29 5.82 9.63 -17.83
CA SER A 29 4.66 8.73 -17.90
C SER A 29 3.31 9.46 -18.02
N TYR A 30 3.15 10.56 -17.27
CA TYR A 30 1.91 11.34 -17.23
C TYR A 30 1.85 12.46 -18.28
N ARG A 31 2.90 12.60 -19.11
CA ARG A 31 2.93 13.63 -20.16
C ARG A 31 1.92 13.39 -21.26
N LYS A 32 1.43 12.15 -21.43
CA LYS A 32 0.47 11.81 -22.48
C LYS A 32 -0.97 11.95 -21.96
N PRO A 33 -1.87 12.67 -22.66
CA PRO A 33 -3.27 12.71 -22.31
C PRO A 33 -3.82 11.28 -22.37
N ARG A 34 -4.40 10.83 -21.26
CA ARG A 34 -5.08 9.54 -21.18
C ARG A 34 -6.42 9.68 -21.86
N GLU A 35 -6.49 9.28 -23.12
CA GLU A 35 -7.76 9.12 -23.83
C GLU A 35 -8.36 7.80 -23.38
N TYR A 36 -9.22 7.88 -22.36
CA TYR A 36 -10.00 6.75 -21.91
C TYR A 36 -11.10 6.50 -22.94
N GLN A 37 -10.85 5.56 -23.86
CA GLN A 37 -11.91 5.07 -24.71
C GLN A 37 -12.83 4.20 -23.87
N GLU A 38 -14.04 4.69 -23.59
CA GLU A 38 -15.11 3.89 -23.00
C GLU A 38 -15.48 2.77 -23.96
N THR A 39 -14.76 1.66 -23.88
CA THR A 39 -15.12 0.41 -24.55
C THR A 39 -16.13 -0.30 -23.67
N GLU A 40 -17.08 -1.04 -24.28
CA GLU A 40 -18.22 -1.71 -23.64
C GLU A 40 -17.84 -2.64 -22.47
N LEU A 41 -16.55 -2.97 -22.31
CA LEU A 41 -15.96 -3.66 -21.14
C LEU A 41 -15.85 -2.79 -19.87
N THR A 42 -16.01 -1.47 -19.98
CA THR A 42 -15.99 -0.49 -18.87
C THR A 42 -17.34 -0.44 -18.15
N VAL A 43 -18.42 -0.90 -18.81
CA VAL A 43 -19.66 -1.28 -18.14
C VAL A 43 -19.42 -2.64 -17.50
N VAL A 44 -18.48 -2.69 -16.55
CA VAL A 44 -18.56 -3.69 -15.49
C VAL A 44 -19.90 -3.38 -14.85
N GLN A 45 -20.88 -4.22 -15.12
CA GLN A 45 -22.11 -4.25 -14.35
C GLN A 45 -21.63 -4.33 -12.91
N GLN A 46 -21.67 -3.17 -12.25
CA GLN A 46 -21.30 -3.02 -10.87
C GLN A 46 -22.45 -3.74 -10.18
N GLU A 47 -22.37 -5.08 -10.14
CA GLU A 47 -23.03 -5.82 -9.09
C GLU A 47 -22.59 -5.06 -7.87
N SER A 48 -23.56 -4.38 -7.27
CA SER A 48 -23.42 -3.79 -5.97
C SER A 48 -23.17 -4.98 -5.04
N SER A 49 -21.94 -5.48 -5.04
CA SER A 49 -21.38 -6.27 -3.98
C SER A 49 -21.44 -5.32 -2.81
N SER A 50 -22.60 -5.34 -2.15
CA SER A 50 -22.87 -4.56 -0.97
C SER A 50 -21.75 -4.94 -0.04
N ILE A 51 -20.81 -4.02 0.20
CA ILE A 51 -19.67 -4.28 1.06
C ILE A 51 -20.27 -4.76 2.39
N ASN A 52 -20.17 -6.06 2.64
CA ASN A 52 -20.82 -6.65 3.78
C ASN A 52 -20.07 -6.15 5.02
N LYS A 53 -20.81 -5.59 5.97
CA LYS A 53 -20.24 -5.08 7.24
C LYS A 53 -19.41 -6.15 7.95
N GLN A 54 -19.70 -7.43 7.73
CA GLN A 54 -18.90 -8.56 8.21
C GLN A 54 -17.48 -8.59 7.60
N HIS A 55 -17.32 -8.35 6.29
CA HIS A 55 -15.99 -8.29 5.67
C HIS A 55 -15.19 -7.11 6.21
N ILE A 56 -15.82 -5.96 6.44
CA ILE A 56 -15.17 -4.81 7.08
C ILE A 56 -14.73 -5.16 8.52
N ALA A 57 -15.59 -5.83 9.30
CA ALA A 57 -15.26 -6.22 10.66
C ALA A 57 -14.09 -7.21 10.71
N ILE A 58 -14.10 -8.22 9.83
CA ILE A 58 -13.02 -9.21 9.71
C ILE A 58 -11.71 -8.53 9.29
N ALA A 59 -11.76 -7.63 8.30
CA ALA A 59 -10.60 -6.86 7.87
C ALA A 59 -10.05 -5.99 9.02
N GLY A 60 -10.94 -5.32 9.77
CA GLY A 60 -10.54 -4.52 10.94
C GLY A 60 -9.84 -5.36 12.01
N VAL A 61 -10.36 -6.54 12.32
CA VAL A 61 -9.72 -7.47 13.26
C VAL A 61 -8.36 -7.94 12.76
N GLY A 62 -8.24 -8.28 11.47
CA GLY A 62 -6.97 -8.67 10.86
C GLY A 62 -5.90 -7.58 10.95
N ILE A 63 -6.28 -6.32 10.69
CA ILE A 63 -5.38 -5.16 10.84
C ILE A 63 -4.90 -5.02 12.29
N VAL A 64 -5.83 -5.09 13.26
CA VAL A 64 -5.47 -4.99 14.68
C VAL A 64 -4.54 -6.12 15.11
N ALA A 65 -4.79 -7.35 14.65
CA ALA A 65 -3.95 -8.50 14.94
C ALA A 65 -2.55 -8.36 14.34
N ALA A 66 -2.45 -7.98 13.07
CA ALA A 66 -1.16 -7.74 12.39
C ALA A 66 -0.36 -6.63 13.08
N LEU A 67 -1.02 -5.52 13.46
CA LEU A 67 -0.39 -4.42 14.20
C LEU A 67 0.06 -4.86 15.60
N ALA A 68 -0.75 -5.64 16.31
CA ALA A 68 -0.37 -6.18 17.62
C ALA A 68 0.87 -7.06 17.52
N VAL A 69 0.91 -7.99 16.57
CA VAL A 69 2.08 -8.85 16.32
C VAL A 69 3.30 -8.02 15.92
N GLN A 70 3.12 -7.04 15.03
CA GLN A 70 4.18 -6.14 14.60
C GLN A 70 4.81 -5.38 15.77
N LEU A 71 3.99 -4.87 16.70
CA LEU A 71 4.45 -4.14 17.88
C LEU A 71 5.10 -5.05 18.92
N LEU A 72 4.53 -6.23 19.18
CA LEU A 72 5.07 -7.20 20.14
C LEU A 72 6.42 -7.76 19.70
N THR A 73 6.57 -8.08 18.42
CA THR A 73 7.82 -8.62 17.87
C THR A 73 8.81 -7.51 17.48
N GLY A 74 8.36 -6.26 17.40
CA GLY A 74 9.18 -5.13 16.93
C GLY A 74 9.64 -5.26 15.48
N SER A 75 9.05 -6.19 14.71
CA SER A 75 9.44 -6.52 13.35
C SER A 75 8.25 -6.39 12.41
N MET A 76 8.35 -5.46 11.47
CA MET A 76 7.35 -5.25 10.42
C MET A 76 7.17 -6.50 9.54
N ILE A 77 8.20 -7.32 9.39
CA ILE A 77 8.17 -8.54 8.57
C ILE A 77 7.26 -9.60 9.21
N ILE A 78 7.37 -9.80 10.53
CA ILE A 78 6.55 -10.79 11.25
C ILE A 78 5.09 -10.35 11.31
N GLY A 79 4.83 -9.04 11.48
CA GLY A 79 3.48 -8.48 11.38
C GLY A 79 2.84 -8.70 10.02
N ALA A 80 3.59 -8.56 8.93
CA ALA A 80 3.10 -8.80 7.57
C ALA A 80 2.74 -10.28 7.33
N LEU A 81 3.53 -11.22 7.85
CA LEU A 81 3.23 -12.66 7.75
C LEU A 81 1.99 -13.07 8.55
N ALA A 82 1.71 -12.39 9.66
CA ALA A 82 0.55 -12.67 10.50
C ALA A 82 -0.77 -12.08 9.95
N GLY A 83 -0.69 -11.07 9.07
CA GLY A 83 -1.84 -10.44 8.43
C GLY A 83 -2.21 -11.01 7.07
N PHE A 84 -1.46 -12.00 6.56
CA PHE A 84 -1.74 -12.73 5.31
C PHE A 84 -2.53 -14.00 5.61
#